data_AF-A0A9C9G165-F1
#
_entry.id   AF-A0A9C9G165-F1
#
_cell.length_a   1.000
_cell.length_b   1.000
_cell.length_c   1.000
_cell.angle_alpha   90.00
_cell.angle_beta   90.00
_cell.angle_gamma   90.00
#
_symmetry.space_group_name_H-M   'P 1'
#
loop_
_entity.id
_entity.type
_entity.pdbx_description
1 polymer ?
#
loop_
_entity_poly.entity_id
_entity_poly.type
_entity_poly.pdbx_seq_one_letter_code
_entity_poly.pdbx_strand_id
1 'polypeptide(L)'
;TRLIDTCENECNAKESEAWVNRDITRARKAADEARQLSVDQLKQVRYFWKQAHWLTERFPEAKLCDMEGLVKLVDIKEIEANDWSLTPGRYVGVVPEEEDEDFDFEETLREIHVELEDLNTEAVTLAATIKRNFEELAI
;
A
#
# COMPACT_ATOMS: atom_id res chain seq x y z
N THR A 1 0.31 -24.49 -0.70
CA THR A 1 1.17 -24.05 -1.81
C THR A 1 2.64 -24.07 -1.41
N ARG A 2 3.05 -23.37 -0.33
CA ARG A 2 4.44 -23.37 0.18
C ARG A 2 5.12 -24.74 0.32
N LEU A 3 4.45 -25.76 0.87
CA LEU A 3 5.06 -27.09 1.06
C LEU A 3 5.50 -27.72 -0.27
N ILE A 4 4.66 -27.66 -1.31
CA ILE A 4 4.98 -28.26 -2.60
C ILE A 4 6.12 -27.46 -3.27
N ASP A 5 6.11 -26.13 -3.15
CA ASP A 5 7.17 -25.26 -3.67
C ASP A 5 8.52 -25.54 -2.98
N THR A 6 8.54 -25.70 -1.66
CA THR A 6 9.73 -26.10 -0.90
C THR A 6 10.22 -27.49 -1.33
N CYS A 7 9.33 -28.48 -1.49
CA CYS A 7 9.73 -29.80 -1.97
C CYS A 7 10.34 -29.76 -3.39
N GLU A 8 9.78 -28.94 -4.29
CA GLU A 8 10.29 -28.80 -5.66
C GLU A 8 11.63 -28.08 -5.73
N ASN A 9 11.80 -26.99 -4.96
CA ASN A 9 12.91 -26.06 -5.12
C ASN A 9 14.07 -26.31 -4.15
N GLU A 10 13.79 -26.86 -2.96
CA GLU A 10 14.79 -27.06 -1.90
C GLU A 10 15.13 -28.54 -1.70
N CYS A 11 14.24 -29.46 -2.07
CA CYS A 11 14.41 -30.90 -1.83
C CYS A 11 14.57 -31.74 -3.10
N ASN A 12 14.66 -31.13 -4.28
CA ASN A 12 14.74 -31.80 -5.59
C ASN A 12 13.67 -32.90 -5.77
N ALA A 13 12.48 -32.72 -5.20
CA ALA A 13 11.51 -33.79 -5.11
C ALA A 13 11.06 -34.30 -6.49
N LYS A 14 11.16 -33.48 -7.54
CA LYS A 14 10.88 -33.87 -8.94
C LYS A 14 11.74 -35.00 -9.47
N GLU A 15 12.92 -35.24 -8.90
CA GLU A 15 13.83 -36.33 -9.29
C GLU A 15 13.46 -37.66 -8.61
N SER A 16 12.59 -37.64 -7.61
CA SER A 16 12.15 -38.84 -6.91
C SER A 16 11.12 -39.62 -7.70
N GLU A 17 11.26 -40.95 -7.75
CA GLU A 17 10.25 -41.84 -8.33
C GLU A 17 8.89 -41.78 -7.58
N ALA A 18 8.91 -41.34 -6.32
CA ALA A 18 7.70 -41.11 -5.54
C ALA A 18 6.95 -39.81 -5.94
N TRP A 19 7.56 -38.94 -6.75
CA TRP A 19 6.99 -37.67 -7.16
C TRP A 19 6.21 -37.77 -8.47
N VAL A 20 4.93 -38.10 -8.33
CA VAL A 20 4.02 -38.18 -9.48
C VAL A 20 3.48 -36.79 -9.81
N ASN A 21 4.14 -36.08 -10.75
CA ASN A 21 3.83 -34.69 -11.12
C ASN A 21 2.34 -34.40 -11.37
N ARG A 22 1.62 -35.32 -12.04
CA ARG A 22 0.18 -35.16 -12.30
C ARG A 22 -0.63 -35.10 -11.00
N ASP A 23 -0.31 -35.97 -10.06
CA ASP A 23 -1.06 -36.10 -8.81
C ASP A 23 -0.73 -34.94 -7.87
N ILE A 24 0.55 -34.51 -7.86
CA ILE A 24 0.98 -33.30 -7.16
C ILE A 24 0.30 -32.04 -7.72
N THR A 25 0.22 -31.89 -9.05
CA THR A 25 -0.45 -30.74 -9.68
C THR A 25 -1.94 -30.72 -9.35
N ARG A 26 -2.60 -31.89 -9.36
CA ARG A 26 -4.01 -32.03 -8.97
C ARG A 26 -4.20 -31.68 -7.48
N ALA A 27 -3.35 -32.19 -6.61
CA ALA A 27 -3.39 -31.90 -5.17
C ALA A 27 -3.16 -30.41 -4.89
N ARG A 28 -2.21 -29.77 -5.58
CA ARG A 28 -1.97 -28.33 -5.52
C ARG A 28 -3.21 -27.54 -5.88
N LYS A 29 -3.82 -27.83 -7.03
CA LYS A 29 -5.05 -27.17 -7.49
C LYS A 29 -6.20 -27.34 -6.48
N ALA A 30 -6.43 -28.56 -5.99
CA ALA A 30 -7.48 -28.82 -5.01
C ALA A 30 -7.23 -28.07 -3.69
N ALA A 31 -5.99 -28.02 -3.21
CA ALA A 31 -5.63 -27.27 -2.01
C ALA A 31 -5.80 -25.76 -2.19
N ASP A 32 -5.44 -25.20 -3.36
CA ASP A 32 -5.62 -23.79 -3.65
C ASP A 32 -7.11 -23.41 -3.77
N GLU A 33 -7.94 -24.26 -4.39
CA GLU A 33 -9.39 -24.08 -4.45
C GLU A 33 -10.03 -24.12 -3.05
N ALA A 34 -9.67 -25.11 -2.22
CA ALA A 34 -10.16 -25.21 -0.85
C ALA A 34 -9.74 -24.02 0.02
N ARG A 35 -8.49 -23.55 -0.13
CA ARG A 35 -7.98 -22.34 0.51
C ARG A 35 -8.78 -21.12 0.08
N GLN A 36 -9.01 -20.95 -1.22
CA GLN A 36 -9.73 -19.80 -1.76
C GLN A 36 -11.16 -19.76 -1.21
N LEU A 37 -11.87 -20.90 -1.22
CA LEU A 37 -13.21 -21.01 -0.65
C LEU A 37 -13.23 -20.64 0.84
N SER A 38 -12.26 -21.15 1.61
CA SER A 38 -12.14 -20.85 3.05
C SER A 38 -11.89 -19.36 3.29
N VAL A 39 -11.00 -18.75 2.51
CA VAL A 39 -10.74 -17.31 2.58
C VAL A 39 -12.01 -16.52 2.24
N ASP A 40 -12.74 -16.90 1.19
CA ASP A 40 -13.95 -16.23 0.77
C ASP A 40 -15.06 -16.28 1.81
N GLN A 41 -15.23 -17.43 2.48
CA GLN A 41 -16.15 -17.56 3.61
C GLN A 41 -15.79 -16.63 4.78
N LEU A 42 -14.50 -16.41 5.02
CA LEU A 42 -14.02 -15.56 6.12
C LEU A 42 -13.96 -14.07 5.75
N LYS A 43 -14.02 -13.70 4.47
CA LYS A 43 -13.89 -12.29 4.03
C LYS A 43 -14.89 -11.38 4.72
N GLN A 44 -16.17 -11.77 4.78
CA GLN A 44 -17.23 -10.94 5.34
C GLN A 44 -17.08 -10.77 6.86
N VAL A 45 -16.81 -11.86 7.58
CA VAL A 45 -16.57 -11.82 9.03
C VAL A 45 -15.35 -10.97 9.35
N ARG A 46 -14.24 -11.18 8.63
CA ARG A 46 -13.02 -10.38 8.77
C ARG A 46 -13.27 -8.90 8.49
N TYR A 47 -14.08 -8.58 7.49
CA TYR A 47 -14.45 -7.20 7.19
C TYR A 47 -15.14 -6.55 8.38
N PHE A 48 -16.23 -7.13 8.87
CA PHE A 48 -16.98 -6.56 9.99
C PHE A 48 -16.19 -6.51 11.27
N TRP A 49 -15.39 -7.54 11.56
CA TRP A 49 -14.48 -7.54 12.70
C TRP A 49 -13.46 -6.40 12.60
N LYS A 50 -12.82 -6.19 11.44
CA LYS A 50 -11.87 -5.09 11.24
C LYS A 50 -12.53 -3.73 11.42
N GLN A 51 -13.75 -3.54 10.91
CA GLN A 51 -14.49 -2.27 11.08
C GLN A 51 -14.88 -2.04 12.55
N ALA A 52 -15.41 -3.07 13.21
CA ALA A 52 -15.79 -2.99 14.61
C ALA A 52 -14.57 -2.70 15.50
N HIS A 53 -13.48 -3.44 15.29
CA HIS A 53 -12.23 -3.24 15.98
C HIS A 53 -11.71 -1.80 15.79
N TRP A 54 -11.58 -1.34 14.55
CA TRP A 54 -11.15 0.03 14.23
C TRP A 54 -11.99 1.10 14.95
N LEU A 55 -13.31 0.91 14.99
CA LEU A 55 -14.24 1.84 15.65
C LEU A 55 -14.09 1.79 17.18
N THR A 56 -14.06 0.59 17.77
CA THR A 56 -14.00 0.40 19.22
C THR A 56 -12.64 0.78 19.82
N GLU A 57 -11.55 0.61 19.08
CA GLU A 57 -10.22 1.09 19.48
C GLU A 57 -10.18 2.60 19.58
N ARG A 58 -10.85 3.29 18.64
CA ARG A 58 -10.84 4.76 18.54
C ARG A 58 -11.89 5.43 19.39
N PHE A 59 -13.03 4.77 19.61
CA PHE A 59 -14.14 5.26 20.41
C PHE A 59 -14.55 4.21 21.47
N PRO A 60 -13.74 3.97 22.51
CA PRO A 60 -13.98 2.89 23.48
C PRO A 60 -15.30 3.02 24.24
N GLU A 61 -15.75 4.25 24.49
CA GLU A 61 -17.03 4.54 25.14
C GLU A 61 -18.22 4.65 24.16
N ALA A 62 -18.00 4.37 22.87
CA ALA A 62 -18.99 4.59 21.80
C ALA A 62 -19.57 6.03 21.79
N LYS A 63 -18.79 7.00 22.25
CA LYS A 63 -19.10 8.44 22.20
C LYS A 63 -18.13 9.12 21.25
N LEU A 64 -18.59 10.17 20.59
CA LEU A 64 -17.70 11.04 19.83
C LEU A 64 -16.70 11.69 20.79
N CYS A 65 -15.43 11.51 20.50
CA CYS A 65 -14.33 12.22 21.13
C CYS A 65 -13.42 12.76 20.04
N ASP A 66 -12.76 13.88 20.32
CA ASP A 66 -11.81 14.45 19.40
C ASP A 66 -10.61 13.52 19.25
N MET A 67 -10.23 13.27 18.00
CA MET A 67 -9.10 12.43 17.63
C MET A 67 -8.31 13.12 16.53
N GLU A 68 -7.04 13.40 16.82
CA GLU A 68 -6.13 14.06 15.90
C GLU A 68 -6.05 13.31 14.57
N GLY A 69 -6.05 14.06 13.47
CA GLY A 69 -6.07 13.51 12.11
C GLY A 69 -7.35 12.75 11.70
N LEU A 70 -8.34 12.57 12.59
CA LEU A 70 -9.59 11.86 12.28
C LEU A 70 -10.86 12.72 12.42
N VAL A 71 -11.13 13.26 13.60
CA VAL A 71 -12.38 14.00 13.87
C VAL A 71 -12.20 15.00 15.02
N LYS A 72 -12.84 16.16 14.91
CA LYS A 72 -12.95 17.12 16.01
C LYS A 72 -14.35 17.74 16.01
N LEU A 73 -14.97 17.84 17.16
CA LEU A 73 -16.19 18.61 17.35
C LEU A 73 -15.85 20.09 17.48
N VAL A 74 -16.39 20.92 16.59
CA VAL A 74 -16.13 22.37 16.57
C VAL A 74 -17.44 23.15 16.65
N ASP A 75 -17.39 24.30 17.33
CA ASP A 75 -18.54 25.19 17.43
C ASP A 75 -18.58 26.22 16.28
N ILE A 76 -19.72 26.88 16.13
CA ILE A 76 -19.92 27.88 15.05
C ILE A 76 -18.97 29.08 15.22
N LYS A 77 -18.55 29.41 16.45
CA LYS A 77 -17.65 30.56 16.70
C LYS A 77 -16.24 30.26 16.23
N GLU A 78 -15.75 29.04 16.45
CA GLU A 78 -14.46 28.56 15.93
C GLU A 78 -14.48 28.52 14.40
N ILE A 79 -15.61 28.13 13.80
CA ILE A 79 -15.78 28.17 12.33
C ILE A 79 -15.75 29.60 11.81
N GLU A 80 -16.45 30.54 12.46
CA GLU A 80 -16.45 31.96 12.10
C GLU A 80 -15.05 32.57 12.21
N ALA A 81 -14.31 32.25 13.28
CA ALA A 81 -12.93 32.67 13.48
C ALA A 81 -11.95 32.11 12.42
N ASN A 82 -12.33 31.01 11.75
CA ASN A 82 -11.60 30.40 10.65
C ASN A 82 -12.17 30.79 9.27
N ASP A 83 -12.77 31.97 9.16
CA ASP A 83 -13.34 32.52 7.92
C ASP A 83 -14.38 31.59 7.25
N TRP A 84 -15.13 30.84 8.07
CA TRP A 84 -16.10 29.84 7.61
C TRP A 84 -15.50 28.71 6.77
N SER A 85 -14.19 28.52 6.81
CA SER A 85 -13.51 27.43 6.12
C SER A 85 -13.83 26.11 6.79
N LEU A 86 -14.34 25.12 6.06
CA LEU A 86 -14.63 23.78 6.59
C LEU A 86 -13.52 22.76 6.27
N THR A 87 -12.33 23.23 5.91
CA THR A 87 -11.19 22.35 5.60
C THR A 87 -10.79 21.60 6.87
N PRO A 88 -10.89 20.25 6.91
CA PRO A 88 -10.68 19.47 8.15
C PRO A 88 -9.34 19.73 8.81
N GLY A 89 -8.27 19.92 8.03
CA GLY A 89 -6.92 20.18 8.54
C GLY A 89 -6.79 21.44 9.41
N ARG A 90 -7.73 22.40 9.34
CA ARG A 90 -7.75 23.56 10.23
C ARG A 90 -8.21 23.24 11.66
N TYR A 91 -8.92 22.13 11.84
CA TYR A 91 -9.56 21.78 13.10
C TYR A 91 -9.01 20.48 13.68
N VAL A 92 -8.88 19.46 12.85
CA VAL A 92 -8.64 18.07 13.26
C VAL A 92 -7.17 17.82 13.60
N GLY A 93 -6.26 18.71 13.21
CA GLY A 93 -4.82 18.52 13.39
C GLY A 93 -4.29 17.33 12.57
N VAL A 94 -3.06 16.93 12.87
CA VAL A 94 -2.41 15.75 12.29
C VAL A 94 -2.00 14.83 13.44
N VAL A 95 -2.13 13.52 13.24
CA VAL A 95 -1.52 12.55 14.17
C VAL A 95 -0.01 12.83 14.13
N PRO A 96 0.67 13.00 15.28
CA PRO A 96 2.12 13.06 15.30
C PRO A 96 2.65 11.81 14.58
N GLU A 97 3.50 11.98 13.57
CA GLU A 97 4.14 10.84 12.95
C GLU A 97 4.87 10.06 14.06
N GLU A 98 4.63 8.76 14.17
CA GLU A 98 5.57 7.90 14.90
C GLU A 98 6.89 8.04 14.14
N GLU A 99 7.89 8.68 14.76
CA GLU A 99 9.24 8.70 14.22
C GLU A 99 9.65 7.22 14.07
N ASP A 100 9.66 6.75 12.83
CA ASP A 100 10.25 5.47 12.51
C ASP A 100 11.76 5.65 12.76
N GLU A 101 12.23 5.24 13.94
CA GLU A 101 13.63 5.39 14.38
C GLU A 101 14.61 4.74 13.37
N ASP A 102 14.10 3.82 12.52
CA ASP A 102 14.86 3.13 11.48
C ASP A 102 14.79 3.82 10.09
N PHE A 103 14.04 4.93 9.93
CA PHE A 103 13.94 5.65 8.65
C PHE A 103 15.07 6.67 8.45
N ASP A 104 15.98 6.38 7.51
CA ASP A 104 17.05 7.30 7.11
C ASP A 104 16.56 8.32 6.06
N PHE A 105 16.22 9.52 6.54
CA PHE A 105 15.82 10.64 5.70
C PHE A 105 16.94 11.11 4.76
N GLU A 106 18.21 11.03 5.18
CA GLU A 106 19.33 11.50 4.38
C GLU A 106 19.59 10.57 3.20
N GLU A 107 19.55 9.26 3.44
CA GLU A 107 19.63 8.24 2.38
C GLU A 107 18.49 8.41 1.38
N THR A 108 17.24 8.47 1.86
CA THR A 108 16.06 8.60 0.99
C THR A 108 16.11 9.89 0.14
N LEU A 109 16.48 11.03 0.74
CA LEU A 109 16.61 12.29 0.01
C LEU A 109 17.72 12.22 -1.05
N ARG A 110 18.82 11.54 -0.75
CA ARG A 110 19.92 11.36 -1.70
C ARG A 110 19.50 10.49 -2.87
N GLU A 111 18.79 9.39 -2.61
CA GLU A 111 18.26 8.51 -3.66
C GLU A 111 17.31 9.28 -4.58
N ILE A 112 16.35 10.01 -4.02
CA ILE A 112 15.41 10.85 -4.79
C ILE A 112 16.19 11.89 -5.62
N HIS A 113 17.25 12.49 -5.07
CA HIS A 113 18.03 13.49 -5.79
C HIS A 113 18.77 12.88 -7.00
N VAL A 114 19.37 11.71 -6.82
CA VAL A 114 20.04 10.97 -7.92
C VAL A 114 19.03 10.59 -9.00
N GLU A 115 17.88 10.04 -8.61
CA GLU A 115 16.80 9.69 -9.55
C GLU A 115 16.32 10.92 -10.32
N LEU A 116 16.18 12.07 -9.64
CA LEU A 116 15.77 13.32 -10.27
C LEU A 116 16.81 13.84 -11.28
N GLU A 117 18.12 13.72 -10.98
CA GLU A 117 19.20 14.08 -11.91
C GLU A 117 19.20 13.20 -13.16
N ASP A 118 18.99 11.89 -12.99
CA ASP A 118 18.89 10.94 -14.09
C ASP A 118 17.69 11.26 -14.99
N LEU A 119 16.51 11.46 -14.39
CA LEU A 119 15.29 11.85 -15.11
C LEU A 119 15.47 13.17 -15.87
N ASN A 120 16.17 14.14 -15.30
CA ASN A 120 16.45 15.41 -15.96
C ASN A 120 17.40 15.22 -17.16
N THR A 121 18.40 14.35 -17.04
CA THR A 121 19.32 14.00 -18.13
C THR A 121 18.59 13.33 -19.29
N GLU A 122 17.68 12.39 -18.97
CA GLU A 122 16.82 11.75 -19.95
C GLU A 122 15.89 12.76 -20.64
N ALA A 123 15.27 13.66 -19.87
CA ALA A 123 14.39 14.70 -20.40
C ALA A 123 15.11 15.62 -21.38
N VAL A 124 16.35 16.03 -21.09
CA VAL A 124 17.17 16.85 -21.99
C VAL A 124 17.47 16.11 -23.30
N THR A 125 17.84 14.83 -23.20
CA THR A 125 18.14 13.98 -24.37
C THR A 125 16.90 13.77 -25.24
N LEU A 126 15.75 13.54 -24.61
CA LEU A 126 14.47 13.40 -25.29
C LEU A 126 14.08 14.71 -26.00
N ALA A 127 14.23 15.85 -25.33
CA ALA A 127 13.94 17.16 -25.90
C ALA A 127 14.84 17.45 -27.13
N ALA A 128 16.12 17.13 -27.06
CA ALA A 128 17.04 17.27 -28.18
C ALA A 128 16.66 16.36 -29.37
N THR A 129 16.25 15.12 -29.09
CA THR A 129 15.79 14.16 -30.10
C THR A 129 14.52 14.63 -30.79
N ILE A 130 13.54 15.13 -30.02
CA ILE A 130 12.31 15.70 -30.55
C ILE A 130 12.65 16.89 -31.44
N LYS A 131 13.50 17.81 -31.00
CA LYS A 131 13.92 18.98 -31.78
C LYS A 131 14.54 18.58 -33.13
N ARG A 132 15.49 17.64 -33.12
CA ARG A 132 16.14 17.13 -34.34
C ARG A 132 15.11 16.50 -35.29
N ASN A 133 14.22 15.66 -34.77
CA ASN A 133 13.17 15.04 -35.59
C ASN A 133 12.22 16.09 -36.20
N PHE A 134 11.90 17.17 -35.49
CA PHE A 134 11.11 18.28 -36.02
C PHE A 134 11.85 19.06 -37.13
N GLU A 135 13.15 19.33 -36.94
CA GLU A 135 13.99 19.98 -37.97
C GLU A 135 14.11 19.12 -39.25
N GLU A 136 14.16 17.79 -39.11
CA GLU A 136 14.18 16.85 -40.24
C GLU A 136 12.83 16.71 -40.96
N LEU A 137 11.71 16.91 -40.26
CA LEU A 137 10.36 16.89 -40.82
C LEU A 137 9.93 18.23 -41.43
N ALA A 138 10.52 19.33 -40.98
CA ALA A 138 10.32 20.65 -41.57
C ALA A 138 11.16 20.79 -42.85
N ILE A 139 10.51 20.59 -44.01
CA ILE A 139 10.99 21.09 -45.30
C ILE A 139 11.04 22.62 -45.26
#